data_AF-A0A0P0ABX8-F1
#
_entry.id   AF-A0A0P0ABX8-F1
#
_cell.length_a   1.000
_cell.length_b   1.000
_cell.length_c   1.000
_cell.angle_alpha   90.00
_cell.angle_beta   90.00
_cell.angle_gamma   90.00
#
_symmetry.space_group_name_H-M   'P 1'
#
loop_
_entity.id
_entity.type
_entity.pdbx_description
1 polymer ?
#
loop_
_entity_poly.entity_id
_entity_poly.type
_entity_poly.pdbx_seq_one_letter_code
_entity_poly.pdbx_strand_id
1 'polypeptide(L)' 'MYAMVWLFGFVLIFLWVQSWPVIIIAALAYPALWKAADWDPAFLEVMVTALQETPPTPNRKIHSGDSYAA' A
#
# COMPACT_ATOMS: atom_id res chain seq x y z
N MET A 1 -14.23 -6.89 0.13
CA MET A 1 -12.84 -7.41 0.01
C MET A 1 -11.83 -6.57 0.79
N TYR A 2 -11.82 -5.24 0.64
CA TYR A 2 -10.84 -4.34 1.27
C TYR A 2 -10.76 -4.40 2.80
N ALA A 3 -11.91 -4.50 3.50
CA ALA A 3 -11.92 -4.64 4.95
C ALA A 3 -11.20 -5.93 5.43
N MET A 4 -11.34 -7.03 4.69
CA MET A 4 -10.69 -8.30 5.04
C MET A 4 -9.16 -8.19 4.89
N VAL A 5 -8.69 -7.62 3.78
CA VAL A 5 -7.25 -7.39 3.52
C VAL A 5 -6.66 -6.45 4.56
N TRP A 6 -7.40 -5.40 4.92
CA TRP A 6 -7.00 -4.46 5.95
C TRP A 6 -6.87 -5.11 7.33
N LEU A 7 -7.89 -5.86 7.77
CA LEU A 7 -7.86 -6.57 9.04
C LEU A 7 -6.72 -7.60 9.09
N PHE A 8 -6.49 -8.32 8.00
CA PHE A 8 -5.41 -9.30 7.91
C PHE A 8 -4.03 -8.64 8.01
N GLY A 9 -3.78 -7.59 7.22
CA GLY A 9 -2.52 -6.84 7.26
C GLY A 9 -2.28 -6.19 8.62
N PHE A 10 -3.33 -5.63 9.22
CA PHE A 10 -3.26 -5.06 10.56
C PHE A 10 -2.89 -6.09 11.63
N VAL A 11 -3.52 -7.27 11.62
CA VAL A 11 -3.19 -8.34 12.58
C VAL A 11 -1.73 -8.77 12.46
N LEU A 12 -1.19 -8.87 11.24
CA LEU A 12 0.22 -9.19 11.04
C LEU A 12 1.15 -8.12 11.62
N ILE A 13 0.87 -6.84 11.36
CA ILE A 13 1.64 -5.72 11.92
C ILE A 13 1.54 -5.70 13.45
N PHE A 14 0.35 -5.95 14.00
CA PHE A 14 0.15 -5.99 15.44
C PHE A 14 0.94 -7.14 16.09
N LEU A 15 0.93 -8.34 15.49
CA LEU A 15 1.71 -9.48 15.97
C LEU A 15 3.22 -9.24 15.90
N TRP A 16 3.68 -8.47 14.90
CA TRP A 16 5.09 -8.12 14.75
C TRP A 16 5.55 -7.06 15.76
N VAL A 17 4.78 -5.98 15.92
CA VAL A 17 5.15 -4.84 16.79
C VAL A 17 4.77 -5.07 18.25
N GLN A 18 3.75 -5.89 18.53
CA GLN A 18 3.25 -6.26 19.86
C GLN A 18 2.95 -5.07 20.78
N SER A 19 2.37 -4.00 20.22
CA SER A 19 2.17 -2.73 20.91
C SER A 19 0.73 -2.23 20.78
N TRP A 20 0.12 -1.88 21.91
CA TRP A 20 -1.26 -1.38 21.99
C TRP A 20 -1.53 -0.10 21.17
N PRO A 21 -0.63 0.91 21.13
CA PRO A 21 -0.75 2.07 20.26
C PRO A 21 -1.02 1.76 18.77
N VAL A 22 -0.57 0.62 18.26
CA VAL A 22 -0.76 0.22 16.86
C VAL A 22 -2.26 0.11 16.52
N ILE A 23 -3.09 -0.29 17.48
CA ILE A 23 -4.55 -0.36 17.32
C ILE A 23 -5.14 1.04 17.05
N ILE A 24 -4.67 2.05 17.78
CA ILE A 24 -5.14 3.43 17.62
C ILE A 24 -4.75 3.96 16.24
N ILE A 25 -3.50 3.72 15.83
CA ILE A 25 -3.00 4.14 14.51
C ILE A 25 -3.81 3.46 13.40
N ALA A 26 -4.08 2.16 13.52
CA ALA A 26 -4.87 1.44 12.52
C ALA A 26 -6.33 1.91 12.44
N ALA A 27 -6.94 2.24 13.58
CA ALA A 27 -8.28 2.81 13.61
C ALA A 27 -8.32 4.18 12.91
N LEU A 28 -7.28 5.01 13.07
CA LEU A 28 -7.16 6.30 12.39
C LEU A 28 -6.80 6.18 10.91
N ALA A 29 -6.03 5.16 10.53
CA ALA A 29 -5.63 4.92 9.14
C ALA A 29 -6.78 4.36 8.28
N TYR A 30 -7.73 3.65 8.89
CA TYR A 30 -8.85 3.04 8.16
C TYR A 30 -9.74 4.06 7.41
N PRO A 31 -10.16 5.19 8.00
CA PRO A 31 -10.85 6.26 7.27
C PRO A 31 -10.08 6.81 6.08
N ALA A 32 -8.76 6.95 6.19
CA ALA A 32 -7.92 7.46 5.09
C ALA A 32 -7.90 6.47 3.92
N LEU A 33 -7.82 5.18 4.20
CA LEU A 33 -7.89 4.12 3.19
C LEU A 33 -9.28 4.00 2.57
N TRP A 34 -10.33 4.16 3.37
CA TRP A 34 -11.69 4.18 2.86
C TRP A 34 -11.90 5.37 1.91
N LYS A 35 -11.42 6.56 2.28
CA LYS A 35 -11.44 7.74 1.42
C LYS A 35 -10.68 7.53 0.12
N ALA A 36 -9.53 6.85 0.16
CA ALA A 36 -8.74 6.53 -1.03
C ALA A 36 -9.47 5.53 -1.94
N ALA A 37 -10.11 4.51 -1.36
CA ALA A 37 -10.90 3.54 -2.11
C ALA A 37 -12.18 4.14 -2.72
N ASP A 38 -12.81 5.11 -2.04
CA ASP A 38 -13.94 5.87 -2.59
C ASP A 38 -13.52 6.77 -3.76
N TRP A 39 -12.27 7.22 -3.79
CA TRP A 39 -11.78 8.13 -4.82
C TRP A 39 -11.47 7.42 -6.15
N ASP A 40 -11.03 6.16 -6.07
CA ASP A 40 -10.81 5.29 -7.23
C ASP A 40 -11.21 3.83 -6.90
N PRO A 41 -12.29 3.32 -7.49
CA PRO A 41 -12.76 1.95 -7.23
C PRO A 41 -11.77 0.88 -7.69
N ALA A 42 -10.87 1.20 -8.63
CA ALA A 42 -9.82 0.32 -9.15
C ALA A 42 -8.47 0.51 -8.46
N PHE A 43 -8.38 1.32 -7.39
CA PHE A 43 -7.11 1.67 -6.73
C PHE A 43 -6.23 0.45 -6.41
N LEU A 44 -6.80 -0.60 -5.80
CA LEU A 44 -6.02 -1.81 -5.50
C LEU A 44 -5.68 -2.62 -6.74
N GLU A 45 -6.53 -2.63 -7.76
CA GLU A 45 -6.25 -3.31 -9.02
C GLU A 45 -5.06 -2.64 -9.73
N VAL A 46 -5.06 -1.31 -9.80
CA VAL A 46 -3.92 -0.52 -10.32
C VAL A 46 -2.66 -0.79 -9.51
N MET A 47 -2.75 -0.82 -8.17
CA MET A 47 -1.59 -1.11 -7.32
C MET A 47 -1.03 -2.52 -7.56
N VAL A 48 -1.91 -3.52 -7.66
CA VAL A 48 -1.53 -4.91 -7.91
C VAL A 48 -0.91 -5.05 -9.29
N THR A 49 -1.53 -4.50 -10.34
CA THR A 49 -1.00 -4.49 -11.70
C THR A 49 0.32 -3.74 -11.77
N ALA A 50 0.46 -2.59 -11.10
CA ALA A 50 1.71 -1.85 -11.06
C ALA A 50 2.84 -2.66 -10.38
N LEU A 51 2.52 -3.38 -9.30
CA LEU A 51 3.50 -4.21 -8.59
C LEU A 51 3.85 -5.51 -9.32
N GLN A 52 2.90 -6.10 -10.07
CA GLN A 52 3.07 -7.40 -10.71
C GLN A 52 3.52 -7.29 -12.17
N GLU A 53 2.91 -6.39 -12.95
CA GLU A 53 3.15 -6.27 -14.39
C GLU A 53 4.17 -5.20 -14.76
N THR A 54 4.53 -4.30 -13.83
CA THR A 54 5.63 -3.34 -14.03
C THR A 54 6.82 -3.69 -13.15
N PRO A 55 7.56 -4.77 -13.46
CA PRO A 55 8.81 -5.06 -12.76
C PRO A 55 9.76 -3.86 -12.92
N PRO A 56 10.52 -3.51 -11.87
CA PRO A 56 11.48 -2.42 -11.95
C PRO A 56 12.42 -2.66 -13.13
N THR A 57 12.59 -1.64 -13.99
CA THR A 57 13.42 -1.77 -15.19
C THR A 57 14.79 -2.35 -14.81
N PRO A 58 15.28 -3.40 -15.48
CA PRO A 58 16.54 -4.07 -15.12
C PRO A 58 17.74 -3.10 -15.05
N ASN A 59 17.65 -1.98 -15.75
CA ASN A 59 18.66 -0.95 -15.86
C ASN A 59 18.56 0.17 -14.81
N ARG A 60 17.63 0.07 -13.84
CA ARG A 60 17.38 1.07 -12.79
C ARG A 60 18.65 1.41 -11.99
N LYS A 61 19.52 0.43 -11.75
CA LYS A 61 20.80 0.60 -11.02
C LYS A 61 21.89 1.32 -11.83
N ILE A 62 21.79 1.30 -13.16
CA ILE A 62 22.80 1.88 -14.05
C ILE A 62 22.36 3.27 -14.52
N HIS A 63 21.06 3.53 -14.64
CA HIS A 63 20.54 4.77 -15.24
C HIS A 63 19.78 5.68 -14.26
N SER A 64 19.80 5.41 -12.95
CA SER A 64 19.15 6.24 -11.91
C SER A 64 17.76 6.72 -12.33
N GLY A 65 16.99 5.80 -12.91
CA GLY A 65 15.96 6.07 -13.92
C GLY A 65 14.64 6.66 -13.43
N ASP A 66 14.67 7.72 -12.62
CA ASP A 66 13.49 8.50 -12.25
C ASP A 66 13.68 10.02 -12.47
N SER A 67 14.69 10.46 -13.25
CA SER A 67 14.77 11.88 -13.67
C SER A 67 14.08 12.10 -15.02
N TYR A 68 12.78 12.42 -15.00
CA TYR A 68 12.16 13.17 -16.09
C TYR A 68 12.45 14.66 -15.85
N ALA A 69 13.71 15.06 -16.07
CA ALA A 69 14.03 16.45 -16.33
C ALA A 69 13.83 16.69 -17.83
N ALA A 70 12.72 17.34 -18.17
CA ALA A 70 12.57 18.11 -19.39
C ALA A 70 12.36 19.57 -18.99
#